data_AF-A0A5Q2NWB7-F1
#
_entry.id   AF-A0A5Q2NWB7-F1
#
_cell.length_a   1.000
_cell.length_b   1.000
_cell.length_c   1.000
_cell.angle_alpha   90.00
_cell.angle_beta   90.00
_cell.angle_gamma   90.00
#
_symmetry.space_group_name_H-M   'P 1'
#
loop_
_entity.id
_entity.type
_entity.pdbx_description
1 polymer ?
#
loop_
_entity_poly.entity_id
_entity_poly.type
_entity_poly.pdbx_seq_one_letter_code
_entity_poly.pdbx_strand_id
1 'polypeptide(L)'
;MTYVWAAIIVLAAGAVVYAAIASGKRWTLLRSESKARIDKLYRLEAHLKSNGVRTRTEEEDGHLRLLVLRKQLEQGRELLEAYEEETG
;
A
#
# COMPACT_ATOMS: atom_id res chain seq x y z
N MET A 1 -5.03 -2.31 -44.71
CA MET A 1 -5.25 -1.36 -43.60
C MET A 1 -5.92 -1.97 -42.38
N THR A 2 -6.47 -3.20 -42.43
CA THR A 2 -7.10 -3.89 -41.29
C THR A 2 -6.11 -4.37 -40.21
N TYR A 3 -4.92 -4.80 -40.62
CA TYR A 3 -3.89 -5.32 -39.69
C TYR A 3 -3.34 -4.28 -38.70
N VAL A 4 -3.29 -3.01 -39.11
CA VAL A 4 -2.82 -1.91 -38.24
C VAL A 4 -3.81 -1.67 -37.10
N TRP A 5 -5.11 -1.70 -37.38
CA TRP A 5 -6.15 -1.56 -36.37
C TRP A 5 -6.19 -2.75 -35.41
N ALA A 6 -5.97 -3.98 -35.91
CA ALA A 6 -5.87 -5.17 -35.06
C ALA A 6 -4.69 -5.08 -34.06
N ALA A 7 -3.54 -4.60 -34.51
CA ALA A 7 -2.36 -4.41 -33.64
C ALA A 7 -2.61 -3.38 -32.53
N ILE A 8 -3.32 -2.28 -32.85
CA ILE A 8 -3.68 -1.24 -31.86
C ILE A 8 -4.63 -1.80 -30.80
N ILE A 9 -5.64 -2.60 -31.20
CA ILE A 9 -6.60 -3.20 -30.27
C ILE A 9 -5.91 -4.18 -29.32
N VAL A 10 -4.96 -4.98 -29.82
CA VAL A 10 -4.20 -5.94 -28.99
C VAL A 10 -3.31 -5.22 -27.98
N LEU A 11 -2.65 -4.13 -28.38
CA LEU A 11 -1.84 -3.32 -27.46
C LEU A 11 -2.70 -2.62 -26.40
N ALA A 12 -3.84 -2.06 -26.81
CA ALA A 12 -4.78 -1.41 -25.89
C ALA A 12 -5.38 -2.41 -24.89
N ALA A 13 -5.81 -3.60 -25.35
CA ALA A 13 -6.31 -4.66 -24.48
C ALA A 13 -5.23 -5.16 -23.51
N GLY A 14 -3.98 -5.30 -23.97
CA GLY A 14 -2.85 -5.68 -23.13
C GLY A 14 -2.58 -4.67 -22.01
N ALA A 15 -2.65 -3.38 -22.31
CA ALA A 15 -2.48 -2.32 -21.30
C ALA A 15 -3.61 -2.30 -20.27
N VAL A 16 -4.86 -2.54 -20.69
CA VAL A 16 -6.03 -2.62 -19.79
C VAL A 16 -5.92 -3.83 -18.86
N VAL A 17 -5.50 -5.00 -19.38
CA VAL A 17 -5.29 -6.21 -18.58
C VAL A 17 -4.11 -6.04 -17.62
N TYR A 18 -3.01 -5.44 -18.06
CA TYR A 18 -1.88 -5.11 -17.20
C TYR A 18 -2.27 -4.15 -16.08
N ALA A 19 -3.03 -3.09 -16.39
CA ALA A 19 -3.55 -2.16 -15.40
C ALA A 19 -4.53 -2.83 -14.42
N ALA A 20 -5.38 -3.76 -14.89
CA ALA A 20 -6.30 -4.52 -14.04
C ALA A 20 -5.56 -5.47 -13.08
N ILE A 21 -4.51 -6.15 -13.54
CA ILE A 21 -3.65 -7.02 -12.71
C ILE A 21 -2.85 -6.20 -11.71
N ALA A 22 -2.33 -5.03 -12.12
CA ALA A 22 -1.66 -4.08 -11.23
C ALA A 22 -2.62 -3.42 -10.21
N SER A 23 -3.90 -3.33 -10.56
CA SER A 23 -4.95 -2.70 -9.73
C SER A 23 -5.60 -3.65 -8.72
N GLY A 24 -5.13 -4.89 -8.59
CA GLY A 24 -5.44 -5.70 -7.41
C GLY A 24 -4.96 -4.96 -6.16
N LYS A 25 -5.84 -4.75 -5.17
CA LYS A 25 -5.50 -4.14 -3.87
C LYS A 25 -4.50 -5.04 -3.12
N ARG A 26 -3.25 -5.06 -3.58
CA ARG A 26 -2.17 -5.85 -3.01
C ARG A 26 -1.68 -5.09 -1.80
N TRP A 27 -2.14 -5.54 -0.64
CA TRP A 27 -1.66 -5.06 0.65
C TRP A 27 -0.21 -5.50 0.83
N THR A 28 0.61 -4.63 1.38
CA THR A 28 2.04 -4.88 1.63
C THR A 28 2.39 -4.41 3.03
N LEU A 29 3.31 -5.11 3.69
CA LEU A 29 3.70 -4.81 5.05
C LEU A 29 4.50 -3.51 5.10
N LEU A 30 4.03 -2.56 5.91
CA LEU A 30 4.77 -1.34 6.20
C LEU A 30 5.54 -1.49 7.52
N ARG A 31 4.88 -1.98 8.58
CA ARG A 31 5.47 -2.15 9.90
C ARG A 31 4.83 -3.31 10.65
N SER A 32 5.58 -3.97 11.52
CA SER A 32 5.07 -4.97 12.46
C SER A 32 5.50 -4.58 13.87
N GLU A 33 4.58 -4.65 14.83
CA GLU A 33 4.85 -4.36 16.23
C GLU A 33 4.32 -5.45 17.15
N SER A 34 4.94 -5.60 18.31
CA SER A 34 4.42 -6.49 19.36
C SER A 34 3.14 -5.92 19.98
N LYS A 35 2.25 -6.78 20.50
CA LYS A 35 1.07 -6.33 21.28
C LYS A 35 1.40 -5.35 22.40
N ALA A 36 2.60 -5.43 22.99
CA ALA A 36 3.05 -4.52 24.04
C ALA A 36 3.25 -3.07 23.57
N ARG A 37 3.34 -2.82 22.25
CA ARG A 37 3.54 -1.48 21.65
C ARG A 37 2.42 -1.08 20.71
N ILE A 38 1.25 -1.69 20.87
CA ILE A 38 0.11 -1.54 19.97
C ILE A 38 -0.38 -0.08 19.85
N ASP A 39 -0.33 0.69 20.95
CA ASP A 39 -0.70 2.11 20.95
C ASP A 39 0.12 2.94 19.97
N LYS A 40 1.42 2.64 19.84
CA LYS A 40 2.28 3.34 18.87
C LYS A 40 1.85 3.02 17.44
N LEU A 41 1.46 1.79 17.17
CA LEU A 41 1.01 1.37 15.86
C LEU A 41 -0.33 2.02 15.48
N TYR A 42 -1.27 2.14 16.42
CA TYR A 42 -2.54 2.83 16.17
C TYR A 42 -2.37 4.33 15.92
N ARG A 43 -1.43 4.98 16.60
CA ARG A 43 -1.11 6.39 16.33
C ARG A 43 -0.51 6.58 14.94
N LEU A 44 0.43 5.72 14.56
CA LEU A 44 0.99 5.70 13.20
C LEU A 44 -0.09 5.43 12.14
N GLU A 45 -0.99 4.48 12.40
CA GLU A 45 -2.12 4.19 11.53
C GLU A 45 -3.02 5.43 11.34
N ALA A 46 -3.33 6.14 12.42
CA ALA A 46 -4.12 7.36 12.37
C ALA A 46 -3.41 8.48 11.59
N HIS A 47 -2.09 8.62 11.76
CA HIS A 47 -1.28 9.59 11.02
C HIS A 47 -1.30 9.28 9.51
N LEU A 48 -1.10 8.02 9.11
CA LEU A 48 -1.16 7.57 7.72
C LEU A 48 -2.55 7.78 7.11
N LYS A 49 -3.62 7.43 7.83
CA LYS A 49 -5.00 7.66 7.37
C LYS A 49 -5.31 9.14 7.17
N SER A 50 -4.84 10.00 8.08
CA SER A 50 -5.02 11.46 8.00
C SER A 50 -4.34 12.06 6.77
N ASN A 51 -3.25 11.45 6.30
CA ASN A 51 -2.52 11.82 5.08
C ASN A 51 -3.03 11.09 3.82
N GLY A 52 -4.18 10.40 3.89
CA GLY A 52 -4.82 9.74 2.74
C GLY A 52 -4.21 8.40 2.34
N VAL A 53 -3.32 7.82 3.17
CA VAL A 53 -2.80 6.47 2.97
C VAL A 53 -3.81 5.45 3.47
N ARG A 54 -4.20 4.49 2.61
CA ARG A 54 -5.06 3.39 3.00
C ARG A 54 -4.24 2.35 3.75
N THR A 55 -4.57 2.18 5.02
CA THR A 55 -3.95 1.19 5.90
C THR A 55 -4.91 0.06 6.25
N ARG A 56 -4.35 -1.08 6.66
CA ARG A 56 -5.06 -2.23 7.21
C ARG A 56 -4.19 -2.86 8.30
N THR A 57 -4.76 -3.20 9.44
CA THR A 57 -4.06 -3.93 10.50
C THR A 57 -4.45 -5.41 10.46
N GLU A 58 -3.47 -6.30 10.59
CA GLU A 58 -3.67 -7.75 10.73
C GLU A 58 -2.87 -8.26 11.93
N GLU A 59 -3.47 -9.15 12.73
CA GLU A 59 -2.78 -9.80 13.85
C GLU A 59 -2.23 -11.15 13.40
N GLU A 60 -0.95 -11.39 13.65
CA GLU A 60 -0.26 -12.65 13.32
C GLU A 60 0.75 -12.99 14.43
N ASP A 61 0.63 -14.18 15.02
CA ASP A 61 1.52 -14.72 16.07
C ASP A 61 1.78 -13.77 17.25
N GLY A 62 0.76 -13.02 17.68
CA GLY A 62 0.87 -12.06 18.80
C GLY A 62 1.52 -10.71 18.43
N HIS A 63 1.81 -10.51 17.15
CA HIS A 63 2.24 -9.24 16.57
C HIS A 63 1.11 -8.61 15.75
N LEU A 64 1.05 -7.28 15.77
CA LEU A 64 0.14 -6.51 14.93
C LEU A 64 0.93 -5.93 13.75
N ARG A 65 0.50 -6.30 12.55
CA ARG A 65 1.07 -5.88 11.27
C ARG A 65 0.25 -4.75 10.68
N LEU A 66 0.90 -3.65 10.35
CA LEU A 66 0.33 -2.53 9.63
C LEU A 66 0.68 -2.68 8.15
N LEU A 67 -0.36 -2.88 7.34
CA LEU A 67 -0.28 -3.04 5.90
C LEU A 67 -0.76 -1.77 5.22
N VAL A 68 -0.14 -1.44 4.09
CA VAL A 68 -0.58 -0.36 3.19
C VAL A 68 -0.85 -0.92 1.80
N LEU A 69 -1.58 -0.20 0.97
CA LEU A 69 -1.66 -0.57 -0.44
C LEU A 69 -0.27 -0.45 -1.08
N ARG A 70 0.12 -1.43 -1.89
CA ARG A 70 1.41 -1.44 -2.59
C ARG A 70 1.69 -0.14 -3.35
N LYS A 71 0.66 0.44 -3.97
CA LYS A 71 0.75 1.71 -4.70
C LYS A 71 1.02 2.94 -3.80
N GLN A 72 0.83 2.82 -2.48
CA GLN A 72 1.07 3.85 -1.48
C GLN A 72 2.23 3.46 -0.54
N LEU A 73 3.04 2.46 -0.91
CA LEU A 73 4.13 1.99 -0.06
C LEU A 73 5.19 3.08 0.13
N GLU A 74 5.57 3.75 -0.94
CA GLU A 74 6.58 4.82 -0.92
C GLU A 74 6.12 5.99 -0.05
N GLN A 75 4.92 6.52 -0.32
CA GLN A 75 4.28 7.53 0.52
C GLN A 75 4.15 7.08 1.99
N GLY A 76 3.80 5.82 2.23
CA GLY A 76 3.69 5.27 3.58
C GLY A 76 5.02 5.17 4.31
N ARG A 77 6.14 4.97 3.58
CA ARG A 77 7.49 4.97 4.14
C ARG A 77 7.96 6.38 4.48
N GLU A 78 7.74 7.34 3.58
CA GLU A 78 8.09 8.74 3.84
C GLU A 78 7.36 9.28 5.09
N LEU A 79 6.06 9.01 5.22
CA LEU A 79 5.28 9.41 6.39
C LEU A 79 5.70 8.65 7.66
N LEU A 80 6.15 7.41 7.53
CA LEU A 80 6.68 6.63 8.64
C LEU A 80 8.00 7.25 9.14
N GLU A 81 8.91 7.56 8.23
CA GLU A 81 10.20 8.19 8.55
C GLU A 81 9.98 9.56 9.19
N ALA A 82 9.13 10.42 8.61
CA ALA A 82 8.77 11.70 9.20
C ALA A 82 8.18 11.56 10.61
N TYR A 83 7.26 10.61 10.82
CA TYR A 83 6.68 10.35 12.13
C TYR A 83 7.72 9.86 13.16
N GLU A 84 8.69 9.07 12.72
CA GLU A 84 9.80 8.61 13.56
C GLU A 84 10.79 9.72 13.90
N GLU A 85 11.05 10.66 12.99
CA GLU A 85 11.84 11.86 13.29
C GLU A 85 11.13 12.79 14.28
N GLU A 86 9.80 12.91 14.20
CA GLU A 86 9.01 13.75 15.11
C GLU A 86 8.83 13.15 16.50
N THR A 87 8.85 11.82 16.61
CA THR A 87 8.49 11.07 17.84
C THR A 87 9.63 10.25 18.44
N GLY A 88 10.78 10.20 17.76
CA GLY A 88 12.02 9.51 18.18
C GLY A 88 12.79 10.29 19.23
#